data_AF-A0A6C1QTD4-F1
#
_entry.id   AF-A0A6C1QTD4-F1
#
_cell.length_a   1.000
_cell.length_b   1.000
_cell.length_c   1.000
_cell.angle_alpha   90.00
_cell.angle_beta   90.00
_cell.angle_gamma   90.00
#
_symmetry.space_group_name_H-M   'P 1'
#
loop_
_entity.id
_entity.type
_entity.pdbx_description
1 polymer ?
#
loop_
_entity_poly.entity_id
_entity_poly.type
_entity_poly.pdbx_seq_one_letter_code
_entity_poly.pdbx_strand_id
1 'polypeptide(L)'
;VDDFFRPIGSVTAKVKGGYSVQCYNEAFELAFLDHCSRLGEDPAEVLQQTDLFVLHVPFYRMAITALHRLVSKHVGLDANHFDAFMEERGFLQGIEPATRIGNIYSGAAYMSLIFLLADRYRTLGDDIVGKRLLIGSYGSGNTMTVVSGRIAQRAPSVIAGWNLDAIWKAAEQRAFSEYDRWMAAPYARDEYRSLMDGVSVPAGHYYLGDIREDGYREYRFSS
;
A
#
# COMPACT_ATOMS: atom_id res chain seq x y z
N VAL A 1 20.20 7.55 -0.30
CA VAL A 1 19.93 7.95 -1.70
C VAL A 1 18.97 9.12 -1.72
N ASP A 2 18.89 9.86 -2.83
CA ASP A 2 18.01 11.04 -2.98
C ASP A 2 16.95 10.82 -4.08
N ASP A 3 16.31 9.66 -4.03
CA ASP A 3 15.31 9.22 -5.01
C ASP A 3 13.99 9.99 -4.86
N PHE A 4 13.49 10.09 -3.63
CA PHE A 4 12.33 10.88 -3.26
C PHE A 4 12.50 11.37 -1.83
N PHE A 5 12.38 12.68 -1.61
CA PHE A 5 12.47 13.29 -0.29
C PHE A 5 11.69 14.59 -0.25
N ARG A 6 11.27 15.00 0.96
CA ARG A 6 10.57 16.27 1.17
C ARG A 6 11.40 17.19 2.07
N PRO A 7 12.10 18.19 1.49
CA PRO A 7 12.86 19.18 2.25
C PRO A 7 11.98 19.93 3.26
N ILE A 8 12.60 20.43 4.32
CA ILE A 8 11.94 21.33 5.27
C ILE A 8 11.39 22.54 4.52
N GLY A 9 10.14 22.91 4.81
CA GLY A 9 9.44 24.02 4.16
C GLY A 9 8.85 23.69 2.79
N SER A 10 9.07 22.49 2.23
CA SER A 10 8.46 22.09 0.97
C SER A 10 7.11 21.40 1.19
N VAL A 11 6.08 21.87 0.50
CA VAL A 11 4.74 21.26 0.52
C VAL A 11 4.69 19.99 -0.34
N THR A 12 5.50 19.92 -1.40
CA THR A 12 5.61 18.78 -2.30
C THR A 12 6.96 18.08 -2.15
N ALA A 13 7.00 16.78 -2.42
CA ALA A 13 8.25 16.04 -2.47
C ALA A 13 9.03 16.35 -3.75
N LYS A 14 10.36 16.26 -3.68
CA LYS A 14 11.24 16.23 -4.84
C LYS A 14 11.47 14.77 -5.23
N VAL A 15 11.36 14.46 -6.51
CA VAL A 15 11.39 13.08 -7.02
C VAL A 15 12.26 12.96 -8.26
N LYS A 16 13.09 11.90 -8.27
CA LYS A 16 13.80 11.40 -9.45
C LYS A 16 13.12 10.09 -9.85
N GLY A 17 12.06 10.16 -10.64
CA GLY A 17 11.14 9.03 -10.87
C GLY A 17 11.83 7.74 -11.32
N GLY A 18 12.64 7.80 -12.39
CA GLY A 18 13.39 6.63 -12.87
C GLY A 18 14.36 6.08 -11.83
N TYR A 19 15.04 6.95 -11.09
CA TYR A 19 15.96 6.55 -10.02
C TYR A 19 15.24 5.95 -8.81
N SER A 20 14.03 6.41 -8.50
CA SER A 20 13.17 5.83 -7.44
C SER A 20 12.77 4.40 -7.75
N VAL A 21 12.45 4.11 -9.01
CA VAL A 21 12.15 2.74 -9.44
C VAL A 21 13.39 1.84 -9.35
N GLN A 22 14.58 2.35 -9.68
CA GLN A 22 15.83 1.60 -9.51
C GLN A 22 16.12 1.30 -8.04
N CYS A 23 16.08 2.33 -7.18
CA CYS A 23 16.26 2.21 -5.73
C CYS A 23 15.28 1.24 -5.09
N TYR A 24 14.00 1.27 -5.50
CA TYR A 24 13.00 0.33 -5.03
C TYR A 24 13.40 -1.12 -5.35
N ASN A 25 13.73 -1.41 -6.60
CA ASN A 25 14.04 -2.77 -7.05
C ASN A 25 15.33 -3.30 -6.41
N GLU A 26 16.37 -2.47 -6.32
CA GLU A 26 17.62 -2.83 -5.66
C GLU A 26 17.42 -3.07 -4.16
N ALA A 27 16.71 -2.18 -3.47
CA ALA A 27 16.42 -2.35 -2.05
C ALA A 27 15.53 -3.57 -1.79
N PHE A 28 14.57 -3.86 -2.68
CA PHE A 28 13.74 -5.05 -2.60
C PHE A 28 14.56 -6.33 -2.67
N GLU A 29 15.42 -6.44 -3.67
CA GLU A 29 16.27 -7.61 -3.86
C GLU A 29 17.24 -7.78 -2.67
N LEU A 30 17.92 -6.71 -2.25
CA LEU A 30 18.87 -6.78 -1.14
C LEU A 30 18.20 -7.16 0.19
N ALA A 31 17.04 -6.58 0.50
CA ALA A 31 16.30 -6.92 1.71
C ALA A 31 15.75 -8.35 1.66
N PHE A 32 15.34 -8.83 0.48
CA PHE A 32 14.92 -10.21 0.30
C PHE A 32 16.07 -11.20 0.48
N LEU A 33 17.26 -10.90 -0.05
CA LEU A 33 18.44 -11.74 0.12
C LEU A 33 18.91 -11.76 1.58
N ASP A 34 18.89 -10.61 2.29
CA ASP A 34 19.15 -10.55 3.73
C ASP A 34 18.14 -11.39 4.51
N HIS A 35 16.85 -11.32 4.15
CA HIS A 35 15.81 -12.16 4.75
C HIS A 35 16.09 -13.67 4.58
N CYS A 36 16.41 -14.10 3.36
CA CYS A 36 16.74 -15.50 3.07
C CYS A 36 18.00 -15.95 3.83
N SER A 37 19.04 -15.11 3.83
CA SER A 37 20.29 -15.38 4.56
C SER A 37 20.06 -15.55 6.06
N ARG A 38 19.18 -14.76 6.68
CA ARG A 38 18.82 -14.90 8.10
C ARG A 38 18.04 -16.16 8.41
N LEU A 39 17.24 -16.65 7.46
CA LEU A 39 16.53 -17.93 7.58
C LEU A 39 17.42 -19.13 7.27
N GLY A 40 18.52 -18.93 6.54
CA GLY A 40 19.32 -20.04 6.00
C GLY A 40 18.61 -20.81 4.89
N GLU A 41 17.62 -20.20 4.24
CA GLU A 41 16.81 -20.79 3.16
C GLU A 41 17.29 -20.28 1.79
N ASP A 42 17.16 -21.11 0.76
CA ASP A 42 17.48 -20.71 -0.61
C ASP A 42 16.45 -19.69 -1.15
N PRO A 43 16.88 -18.59 -1.82
CA PRO A 43 15.97 -17.59 -2.36
C PRO A 43 14.88 -18.15 -3.31
N ALA A 44 15.20 -19.14 -4.13
CA ALA A 44 14.22 -19.74 -5.04
C ALA A 44 13.17 -20.53 -4.25
N GLU A 45 13.60 -21.29 -3.25
CA GLU A 45 12.70 -22.06 -2.37
C GLU A 45 11.75 -21.14 -1.58
N VAL A 46 12.27 -20.04 -1.01
CA VAL A 46 11.45 -19.05 -0.28
C VAL A 46 10.36 -18.47 -1.18
N LEU A 47 10.71 -18.10 -2.42
CA LEU A 47 9.73 -17.56 -3.38
C LEU A 47 8.69 -18.59 -3.78
N GLN A 48 9.09 -19.83 -4.05
CA GLN A 48 8.17 -20.91 -4.44
C GLN A 48 7.21 -21.26 -3.30
N GLN A 49 7.71 -21.34 -2.07
CA GLN A 49 6.92 -21.71 -0.89
C GLN A 49 6.06 -20.56 -0.35
N THR A 50 6.29 -19.33 -0.79
CA THR A 50 5.44 -18.19 -0.40
C THR A 50 4.11 -18.26 -1.15
N ASP A 51 3.01 -18.32 -0.41
CA ASP A 51 1.65 -18.38 -0.96
C ASP A 51 1.11 -16.97 -1.30
N LEU A 52 1.54 -15.94 -0.55
CA LEU A 52 0.98 -14.60 -0.61
C LEU A 52 2.09 -13.55 -0.64
N PHE A 53 2.05 -12.64 -1.61
CA PHE A 53 2.98 -11.52 -1.72
C PHE A 53 2.28 -10.18 -1.48
N VAL A 54 2.85 -9.36 -0.62
CA VAL A 54 2.40 -7.99 -0.37
C VAL A 54 3.57 -7.05 -0.57
N LEU A 55 3.40 -6.05 -1.41
CA LEU A 55 4.42 -5.04 -1.68
C LEU A 55 3.89 -3.65 -1.37
N HIS A 56 4.77 -2.72 -1.06
CA HIS A 56 4.46 -1.30 -1.15
C HIS A 56 4.15 -0.94 -2.63
N VAL A 57 2.96 -0.38 -2.89
CA VAL A 57 2.47 -0.08 -4.24
C VAL A 57 2.39 1.43 -4.48
N PRO A 58 3.43 2.08 -5.01
CA PRO A 58 3.37 3.49 -5.39
C PRO A 58 2.54 3.71 -6.66
N PHE A 59 2.51 2.73 -7.56
CA PHE A 59 1.56 2.62 -8.66
C PHE A 59 1.49 1.17 -9.15
N TYR A 60 0.34 0.79 -9.69
CA TYR A 60 -0.02 -0.60 -10.03
C TYR A 60 1.07 -1.38 -10.77
N ARG A 61 1.58 -0.84 -11.89
CA ARG A 61 2.57 -1.52 -12.73
C ARG A 61 3.93 -1.73 -12.05
N MET A 62 4.30 -0.90 -11.07
CA MET A 62 5.60 -1.00 -10.43
C MET A 62 5.72 -2.28 -9.60
N ALA A 63 4.67 -2.59 -8.83
CA ALA A 63 4.65 -3.77 -7.96
C ALA A 63 4.77 -5.07 -8.77
N ILE A 64 4.06 -5.14 -9.91
CA ILE A 64 4.15 -6.25 -10.87
C ILE A 64 5.57 -6.40 -11.39
N THR A 65 6.16 -5.29 -11.87
CA THR A 65 7.51 -5.29 -12.44
C THR A 65 8.56 -5.70 -11.41
N ALA A 66 8.42 -5.24 -10.17
CA ALA A 66 9.34 -5.57 -9.09
C ALA A 66 9.28 -7.06 -8.70
N LEU A 67 8.06 -7.61 -8.55
CA LEU A 67 7.91 -9.03 -8.25
C LEU A 67 8.39 -9.90 -9.42
N HIS A 68 8.07 -9.53 -10.66
CA HIS A 68 8.56 -10.21 -11.85
C HIS A 68 10.08 -10.27 -11.89
N ARG A 69 10.74 -9.12 -11.70
CA ARG A 69 12.20 -9.04 -11.67
C ARG A 69 12.81 -9.94 -10.59
N LEU A 70 12.24 -9.95 -9.39
CA LEU A 70 12.73 -10.78 -8.30
C LEU A 70 12.56 -12.28 -8.60
N VAL A 71 11.36 -12.68 -9.02
CA VAL A 71 11.02 -14.08 -9.29
C VAL A 71 11.78 -14.62 -10.49
N SER A 72 11.81 -13.91 -11.61
CA SER A 72 12.58 -14.35 -12.78
C SER A 72 14.08 -14.46 -12.50
N LYS A 73 14.63 -13.59 -11.63
CA LYS A 73 16.05 -13.64 -11.28
C LYS A 73 16.43 -14.85 -10.44
N HIS A 74 15.59 -15.23 -9.47
CA HIS A 74 15.93 -16.29 -8.50
C HIS A 74 15.28 -17.64 -8.80
N VAL A 75 14.10 -17.67 -9.39
CA VAL A 75 13.38 -18.91 -9.74
C VAL A 75 13.58 -19.27 -11.22
N GLY A 76 13.93 -18.30 -12.07
CA GLY A 76 14.15 -18.56 -13.50
C GLY A 76 12.87 -18.72 -14.32
N LEU A 77 11.73 -18.19 -13.85
CA LEU A 77 10.46 -18.26 -14.57
C LEU A 77 10.48 -17.38 -15.83
N ASP A 78 9.96 -17.93 -16.93
CA ASP A 78 9.59 -17.14 -18.11
C ASP A 78 8.28 -16.37 -17.87
N ALA A 79 7.87 -15.55 -18.84
CA ALA A 79 6.70 -14.69 -18.72
C ALA A 79 5.39 -15.46 -18.49
N ASN A 80 5.18 -16.58 -19.21
CA ASN A 80 3.94 -17.35 -19.08
C ASN A 80 3.84 -18.02 -17.71
N HIS A 81 4.96 -18.55 -17.20
CA HIS A 81 4.99 -19.15 -15.87
C HIS A 81 4.88 -18.09 -14.76
N PHE A 82 5.38 -16.87 -15.00
CA PHE A 82 5.21 -15.77 -14.06
C PHE A 82 3.75 -15.30 -13.93
N ASP A 83 3.03 -15.20 -15.04
CA ASP A 83 1.61 -14.84 -15.00
C ASP A 83 0.79 -15.87 -14.20
N ALA A 84 1.02 -17.17 -14.45
CA ALA A 84 0.41 -18.24 -13.66
C ALA A 84 0.82 -18.18 -12.17
N PHE A 85 2.09 -17.89 -11.89
CA PHE A 85 2.61 -17.74 -10.52
C PHE A 85 1.89 -16.62 -9.75
N MET A 86 1.61 -15.49 -10.40
CA MET A 86 0.87 -14.36 -9.80
C MET A 86 -0.61 -14.67 -9.63
N GLU A 87 -1.24 -15.30 -10.63
CA GLU A 87 -2.66 -15.63 -10.62
C GLU A 87 -3.00 -16.60 -9.48
N GLU A 88 -2.21 -17.67 -9.33
CA GLU A 88 -2.33 -18.64 -8.24
C GLU A 88 -2.32 -17.95 -6.86
N ARG A 89 -1.47 -16.94 -6.70
CA ARG A 89 -1.23 -16.24 -5.43
C ARG A 89 -2.15 -15.04 -5.19
N GLY A 90 -3.01 -14.71 -6.16
CA GLY A 90 -3.94 -13.58 -6.07
C GLY A 90 -3.27 -12.21 -6.00
N PHE A 91 -2.02 -12.09 -6.46
CA PHE A 91 -1.22 -10.88 -6.28
C PHE A 91 -1.89 -9.64 -6.88
N LEU A 92 -2.46 -9.78 -8.07
CA LEU A 92 -3.12 -8.68 -8.78
C LEU A 92 -4.35 -8.16 -8.01
N GLN A 93 -5.13 -9.05 -7.39
CA GLN A 93 -6.29 -8.69 -6.57
C GLN A 93 -5.89 -7.86 -5.33
N GLY A 94 -4.71 -8.12 -4.77
CA GLY A 94 -4.17 -7.33 -3.67
C GLY A 94 -3.77 -5.91 -4.07
N ILE A 95 -3.25 -5.72 -5.29
CA ILE A 95 -2.73 -4.41 -5.72
C ILE A 95 -3.73 -3.58 -6.54
N GLU A 96 -4.78 -4.20 -7.07
CA GLU A 96 -5.82 -3.52 -7.87
C GLU A 96 -6.45 -2.29 -7.18
N PRO A 97 -6.74 -2.28 -5.86
CA PRO A 97 -7.24 -1.08 -5.18
C PRO A 97 -6.39 0.18 -5.38
N ALA A 98 -5.08 0.03 -5.63
CA ALA A 98 -4.19 1.15 -5.90
C ALA A 98 -4.51 1.87 -7.22
N THR A 99 -5.22 1.24 -8.17
CA THR A 99 -5.67 1.90 -9.42
C THR A 99 -6.76 2.94 -9.16
N ARG A 100 -7.50 2.80 -8.06
CA ARG A 100 -8.63 3.67 -7.67
C ARG A 100 -8.29 4.60 -6.52
N ILE A 101 -7.52 4.13 -5.55
CA ILE A 101 -7.14 4.88 -4.34
C ILE A 101 -5.85 5.68 -4.55
N GLY A 102 -4.92 5.16 -5.35
CA GLY A 102 -3.58 5.70 -5.47
C GLY A 102 -2.65 5.32 -4.31
N ASN A 103 -1.52 6.02 -4.22
CA ASN A 103 -0.51 5.75 -3.20
C ASN A 103 -0.82 6.47 -1.89
N ILE A 104 -1.09 5.70 -0.83
CA ILE A 104 -1.30 6.20 0.54
C ILE A 104 -0.04 6.05 1.43
N TYR A 105 1.14 6.06 0.81
CA TYR A 105 2.45 6.01 1.45
C TYR A 105 2.62 4.79 2.38
N SER A 106 2.84 5.02 3.67
CA SER A 106 3.04 3.97 4.67
C SER A 106 1.86 3.01 4.76
N GLY A 107 0.65 3.44 4.37
CA GLY A 107 -0.52 2.58 4.32
C GLY A 107 -0.57 1.65 3.10
N ALA A 108 0.22 1.87 2.04
CA ALA A 108 0.00 1.21 0.75
C ALA A 108 0.22 -0.31 0.80
N ALA A 109 1.25 -0.77 1.52
CA ALA A 109 1.47 -2.20 1.71
C ALA A 109 0.33 -2.84 2.52
N TYR A 110 -0.19 -2.16 3.54
CA TYR A 110 -1.30 -2.65 4.36
C TYR A 110 -2.63 -2.65 3.61
N MET A 111 -2.85 -1.65 2.75
CA MET A 111 -3.97 -1.67 1.80
C MET A 111 -3.88 -2.92 0.92
N SER A 112 -2.73 -3.19 0.32
CA SER A 112 -2.58 -4.39 -0.48
C SER A 112 -2.77 -5.68 0.32
N LEU A 113 -2.32 -5.71 1.58
CA LEU A 113 -2.53 -6.84 2.48
C LEU A 113 -4.02 -7.10 2.74
N ILE A 114 -4.80 -6.09 3.13
CA ILE A 114 -6.22 -6.31 3.49
C ILE A 114 -7.04 -6.78 2.28
N PHE A 115 -6.78 -6.23 1.09
CA PHE A 115 -7.49 -6.63 -0.11
C PHE A 115 -7.07 -8.01 -0.61
N LEU A 116 -5.78 -8.34 -0.53
CA LEU A 116 -5.28 -9.68 -0.83
C LEU A 116 -5.92 -10.72 0.11
N LEU A 117 -5.89 -10.47 1.43
CA LEU A 117 -6.45 -11.40 2.41
C LEU A 117 -7.96 -11.57 2.25
N ALA A 118 -8.70 -10.48 2.01
CA ALA A 118 -10.14 -10.56 1.76
C ALA A 118 -10.46 -11.38 0.51
N ASP A 119 -9.72 -11.17 -0.58
CA ASP A 119 -9.88 -11.92 -1.82
C ASP A 119 -9.55 -13.41 -1.63
N ARG A 120 -8.38 -13.71 -1.06
CA ARG A 120 -7.93 -15.10 -0.84
C ARG A 120 -8.82 -15.84 0.15
N TYR A 121 -9.38 -15.16 1.15
CA TYR A 121 -10.35 -15.77 2.06
C TYR A 121 -11.65 -16.15 1.35
N ARG A 122 -12.13 -15.35 0.38
CA ARG A 122 -13.33 -15.74 -0.41
C ARG A 122 -13.09 -17.01 -1.23
N THR A 123 -11.87 -17.22 -1.71
CA THR A 123 -11.52 -18.41 -2.52
C THR A 123 -11.18 -19.63 -1.67
N LEU A 124 -10.40 -19.45 -0.60
CA LEU A 124 -9.85 -20.54 0.21
C LEU A 124 -10.67 -20.86 1.47
N GLY A 125 -11.52 -19.93 1.92
CA GLY A 125 -12.17 -20.06 3.23
C GLY A 125 -11.14 -20.25 4.34
N ASP A 126 -11.36 -21.25 5.20
CA ASP A 126 -10.47 -21.56 6.32
C ASP A 126 -9.13 -22.17 5.90
N ASP A 127 -9.00 -22.66 4.65
CA ASP A 127 -7.74 -23.22 4.10
C ASP A 127 -6.67 -22.14 3.87
N ILE A 128 -7.01 -20.85 4.08
CA ILE A 128 -6.04 -19.75 4.12
C ILE A 128 -5.11 -19.85 5.34
N VAL A 129 -5.50 -20.56 6.40
CA VAL A 129 -4.70 -20.70 7.63
C VAL A 129 -3.37 -21.41 7.34
N GLY A 130 -2.28 -20.90 7.91
CA GLY A 130 -0.93 -21.46 7.74
C GLY A 130 -0.20 -21.06 6.46
N LYS A 131 -0.91 -20.46 5.49
CA LYS A 131 -0.34 -19.90 4.25
C LYS A 131 0.79 -18.93 4.57
N ARG A 132 1.89 -19.02 3.81
CA ARG A 132 3.09 -18.18 3.97
C ARG A 132 2.89 -16.85 3.25
N LEU A 133 3.16 -15.79 3.98
CA LEU A 133 3.06 -14.42 3.52
C LEU A 133 4.46 -13.80 3.49
N LEU A 134 4.79 -13.07 2.43
CA LEU A 134 5.99 -12.24 2.34
C LEU A 134 5.58 -10.79 2.07
N ILE A 135 6.08 -9.86 2.89
CA ILE A 135 5.78 -8.44 2.83
C ILE A 135 7.07 -7.66 2.52
N GLY A 136 7.10 -6.96 1.39
CA GLY A 136 8.12 -5.97 1.05
C GLY A 136 7.62 -4.55 1.32
N SER A 137 8.17 -3.89 2.35
CA SER A 137 7.78 -2.52 2.74
C SER A 137 8.90 -1.53 2.43
N TYR A 138 8.61 -0.57 1.55
CA TYR A 138 9.56 0.43 1.07
C TYR A 138 9.25 1.84 1.56
N GLY A 139 10.29 2.60 1.87
CA GLY A 139 10.28 4.06 1.97
C GLY A 139 11.49 4.65 1.25
N SER A 140 11.29 5.71 0.48
CA SER A 140 12.37 6.43 -0.21
C SER A 140 13.36 7.10 0.73
N GLY A 141 14.61 7.27 0.28
CA GLY A 141 15.74 7.72 1.08
C GLY A 141 16.96 6.78 1.22
N ASN A 142 16.93 5.45 1.10
CA ASN A 142 15.85 4.48 0.95
C ASN A 142 15.95 3.45 2.09
N THR A 143 14.84 2.81 2.41
CA THR A 143 14.79 1.71 3.37
C THR A 143 13.76 0.71 2.88
N MET A 144 14.19 -0.54 2.76
CA MET A 144 13.32 -1.67 2.49
C MET A 144 13.42 -2.65 3.65
N THR A 145 12.29 -3.21 4.05
CA THR A 145 12.27 -4.38 4.92
C THR A 145 11.43 -5.46 4.26
N VAL A 146 11.99 -6.68 4.23
CA VAL A 146 11.27 -7.89 3.87
C VAL A 146 11.02 -8.70 5.14
N VAL A 147 9.75 -8.92 5.44
CA VAL A 147 9.32 -9.78 6.54
C VAL A 147 8.44 -10.89 6.00
N SER A 148 8.51 -12.05 6.64
CA SER A 148 7.61 -13.17 6.34
C SER A 148 6.77 -13.52 7.55
N GLY A 149 5.62 -14.13 7.29
CA GLY A 149 4.67 -14.55 8.32
C GLY A 149 3.82 -15.72 7.84
N ARG A 150 2.98 -16.23 8.74
CA ARG A 150 1.97 -17.24 8.43
C ARG A 150 0.60 -16.75 8.86
N ILE A 151 -0.41 -17.07 8.07
CA ILE A 151 -1.80 -16.73 8.41
C ILE A 151 -2.20 -17.49 9.68
N ALA A 152 -2.56 -16.74 10.73
CA ALA A 152 -2.90 -17.29 12.02
C ALA A 152 -4.27 -17.99 12.02
N GLN A 153 -4.47 -18.94 12.93
CA GLN A 153 -5.73 -19.70 13.05
C GLN A 153 -6.99 -18.82 13.19
N ARG A 154 -6.87 -17.65 13.84
CA ARG A 154 -8.00 -16.72 14.04
C ARG A 154 -8.21 -15.74 12.88
N ALA A 155 -7.34 -15.72 11.88
CA ALA A 155 -7.42 -14.76 10.78
C ALA A 155 -8.76 -14.83 10.01
N PRO A 156 -9.33 -16.00 9.68
CA PRO A 156 -10.65 -16.10 9.05
C PRO A 156 -11.74 -15.29 9.77
N SER A 157 -11.83 -15.41 11.10
CA SER A 157 -12.82 -14.68 11.91
C SER A 157 -12.65 -13.15 11.86
N VAL A 158 -11.40 -12.68 11.73
CA VAL A 158 -11.09 -11.25 11.59
C VAL A 158 -11.45 -10.77 10.20
N ILE A 159 -11.05 -11.52 9.17
CA ILE A 159 -11.29 -11.17 7.75
C ILE A 159 -12.79 -11.17 7.45
N ALA A 160 -13.56 -12.11 7.99
CA ALA A 160 -15.01 -12.18 7.85
C ALA A 160 -15.74 -10.94 8.41
N GLY A 161 -15.12 -10.22 9.34
CA GLY A 161 -15.65 -8.97 9.90
C GLY A 161 -15.39 -7.73 9.03
N TRP A 162 -14.62 -7.83 7.96
CA TRP A 162 -14.29 -6.68 7.12
C TRP A 162 -15.41 -6.36 6.12
N ASN A 163 -15.73 -5.06 6.00
CA ASN A 163 -16.63 -4.55 4.98
C ASN A 163 -15.87 -3.63 4.00
N LEU A 164 -15.00 -4.23 3.19
CA LEU A 164 -14.20 -3.46 2.22
C LEU A 164 -15.06 -2.82 1.12
N ASP A 165 -16.23 -3.37 0.82
CA ASP A 165 -17.16 -2.80 -0.16
C ASP A 165 -17.71 -1.44 0.29
N ALA A 166 -17.75 -1.18 1.60
CA ALA A 166 -18.14 0.14 2.12
C ALA A 166 -17.21 1.26 1.61
N ILE A 167 -15.92 0.98 1.41
CA ILE A 167 -14.95 1.94 0.86
C ILE A 167 -15.41 2.41 -0.52
N TRP A 168 -15.86 1.47 -1.36
CA TRP A 168 -16.30 1.76 -2.73
C TRP A 168 -17.69 2.39 -2.78
N LYS A 169 -18.60 1.98 -1.89
CA LYS A 169 -19.95 2.55 -1.80
C LYS A 169 -19.94 3.98 -1.26
N ALA A 170 -19.00 4.31 -0.37
CA ALA A 170 -18.83 5.66 0.17
C ALA A 170 -18.01 6.58 -0.76
N ALA A 171 -17.43 6.05 -1.84
CA ALA A 171 -16.68 6.86 -2.78
C ALA A 171 -17.61 7.72 -3.64
N GLU A 172 -17.32 9.01 -3.72
CA GLU A 172 -18.09 9.96 -4.52
C GLU A 172 -17.25 10.49 -5.68
N GLN A 173 -17.82 10.48 -6.89
CA GLN A 173 -17.20 11.14 -8.03
C GLN A 173 -17.36 12.64 -7.90
N ARG A 174 -16.23 13.37 -7.90
CA ARG A 174 -16.19 14.82 -7.81
C ARG A 174 -15.56 15.42 -9.07
N ALA A 175 -15.91 16.67 -9.35
CA ALA A 175 -15.32 17.42 -10.45
C ALA A 175 -13.82 17.63 -10.21
N PHE A 176 -13.03 17.67 -11.28
CA PHE A 176 -11.59 17.90 -11.19
C PHE A 176 -11.25 19.23 -10.50
N SER A 177 -12.10 20.26 -10.66
CA SER A 177 -11.95 21.53 -9.95
C SER A 177 -12.08 21.41 -8.43
N GLU A 178 -12.91 20.49 -7.92
CA GLU A 178 -12.99 20.21 -6.48
C GLU A 178 -11.73 19.49 -6.00
N TYR A 179 -11.23 18.54 -6.79
CA TYR A 179 -9.96 17.86 -6.52
C TYR A 179 -8.79 18.86 -6.47
N ASP A 180 -8.63 19.69 -7.50
CA ASP A 180 -7.60 20.72 -7.56
C ASP A 180 -7.72 21.69 -6.39
N ARG A 181 -8.96 22.08 -6.06
CA ARG A 181 -9.23 22.94 -4.93
C ARG A 181 -8.65 22.36 -3.66
N TRP A 182 -8.80 21.05 -3.37
CA TRP A 182 -8.25 20.37 -2.18
C TRP A 182 -6.76 20.04 -2.27
N MET A 183 -6.22 19.83 -3.47
CA MET A 183 -4.79 19.57 -3.69
C MET A 183 -3.92 20.82 -3.55
N ALA A 184 -4.51 22.02 -3.58
CA ALA A 184 -3.83 23.29 -3.33
C ALA A 184 -3.37 23.47 -1.87
N ALA A 185 -3.76 22.58 -0.96
CA ALA A 185 -3.33 22.59 0.44
C ALA A 185 -1.79 22.60 0.56
N PRO A 186 -1.23 23.21 1.63
CA PRO A 186 -1.92 23.71 2.83
C PRO A 186 -2.56 25.10 2.63
N TYR A 187 -3.71 25.31 3.27
CA TYR A 187 -4.38 26.62 3.32
C TYR A 187 -4.03 27.38 4.60
N ALA A 188 -4.12 28.70 4.53
CA ALA A 188 -4.18 29.51 5.73
C ALA A 188 -5.47 29.20 6.51
N ARG A 189 -5.47 29.50 7.82
CA ARG A 189 -6.60 29.24 8.72
C ARG A 189 -7.94 29.76 8.19
N ASP A 190 -8.01 31.04 7.82
CA ASP A 190 -9.27 31.68 7.45
C ASP A 190 -9.79 31.14 6.11
N GLU A 191 -8.86 30.80 5.20
CA GLU A 191 -9.19 30.09 3.96
C GLU A 191 -9.74 28.70 4.26
N TYR A 192 -9.08 27.91 5.14
CA TYR A 192 -9.57 26.60 5.56
C TYR A 192 -10.98 26.68 6.16
N ARG A 193 -11.26 27.67 7.01
CA ARG A 193 -12.60 27.89 7.57
C ARG A 193 -13.64 28.18 6.48
N SER A 194 -13.28 29.02 5.50
CA SER A 194 -14.14 29.27 4.34
C SER A 194 -14.33 28.03 3.47
N LEU A 195 -13.33 27.15 3.36
CA LEU A 195 -13.46 25.86 2.65
C LEU A 195 -14.45 24.93 3.34
N MET A 196 -14.46 24.91 4.68
CA MET A 196 -15.30 24.03 5.48
C MET A 196 -16.73 24.58 5.70
N ASP A 197 -16.99 25.85 5.36
CA ASP A 197 -18.32 26.44 5.49
C ASP A 197 -19.33 25.71 4.58
N GLY A 198 -20.42 25.25 5.18
CA GLY A 198 -21.44 24.44 4.51
C GLY A 198 -21.00 23.00 4.13
N VAL A 199 -19.78 22.56 4.47
CA VAL A 199 -19.35 21.18 4.24
C VAL A 199 -19.93 20.26 5.31
N SER A 200 -20.76 19.31 4.90
CA SER A 200 -21.27 18.26 5.77
C SER A 200 -20.26 17.11 5.85
N VAL A 201 -19.85 16.76 7.08
CA VAL A 201 -18.97 15.62 7.32
C VAL A 201 -19.82 14.39 7.66
N PRO A 202 -19.65 13.25 6.99
CA PRO A 202 -20.39 12.03 7.29
C PRO A 202 -20.29 11.63 8.76
N ALA A 203 -21.40 11.18 9.34
CA ALA A 203 -21.44 10.68 10.71
C ALA A 203 -20.43 9.54 10.92
N GLY A 204 -19.93 9.41 12.15
CA GLY A 204 -18.93 8.40 12.52
C GLY A 204 -17.48 8.76 12.20
N HIS A 205 -17.19 9.98 11.72
CA HIS A 205 -15.85 10.38 11.29
C HIS A 205 -15.25 11.48 12.18
N TYR A 206 -13.95 11.36 12.44
CA TYR A 206 -13.14 12.47 12.92
C TYR A 206 -12.71 13.35 11.76
N TYR A 207 -12.74 14.66 11.98
CA TYR A 207 -12.29 15.64 11.00
C TYR A 207 -11.57 16.80 11.68
N LEU A 208 -10.74 17.52 10.92
CA LEU A 208 -10.15 18.77 11.37
C LEU A 208 -11.28 19.82 11.41
N GLY A 209 -11.67 20.25 12.60
CA GLY A 209 -12.77 21.20 12.79
C GLY A 209 -12.32 22.64 12.69
N ASP A 210 -11.10 22.95 13.17
CA ASP A 210 -10.53 24.29 13.13
C ASP A 210 -9.00 24.28 13.28
N ILE A 211 -8.38 25.40 12.92
CA ILE A 211 -6.98 25.72 13.20
C ILE A 211 -6.96 27.05 13.96
N ARG A 212 -6.32 27.07 15.13
CA ARG A 212 -6.16 28.29 15.94
C ARG A 212 -5.08 29.20 15.36
N GLU A 213 -5.02 30.43 15.87
CA GLU A 213 -4.02 31.43 15.45
C GLU A 213 -2.57 30.99 15.72
N ASP A 214 -2.35 30.21 16.78
CA ASP A 214 -1.06 29.59 17.13
C ASP A 214 -0.75 28.31 16.33
N GLY A 215 -1.60 27.94 15.37
CA GLY A 215 -1.45 26.73 14.56
C GLY A 215 -1.92 25.44 15.24
N TYR A 216 -2.49 25.53 16.45
CA TYR A 216 -3.07 24.36 17.12
C TYR A 216 -4.28 23.82 16.34
N ARG A 217 -4.34 22.50 16.13
CA ARG A 217 -5.39 21.82 15.38
C ARG A 217 -6.48 21.29 16.31
N GLU A 218 -7.72 21.68 16.04
CA GLU A 218 -8.88 21.22 16.80
C GLU A 218 -9.66 20.19 15.97
N TYR A 219 -9.73 18.97 16.48
CA TYR A 219 -10.45 17.87 15.84
C TYR A 219 -11.85 17.71 16.44
N ARG A 220 -12.83 17.40 15.59
CA ARG A 220 -14.22 17.15 15.98
C ARG A 220 -14.66 15.79 15.48
N PHE A 221 -15.70 15.24 16.11
CA PHE A 221 -16.35 14.00 15.70
C PHE A 221 -17.74 14.34 15.17
N SER A 222 -18.06 13.88 13.96
CA SER A 222 -19.41 13.98 13.41
C SER A 222 -20.26 12.86 14.01
N SER A 223 -21.16 13.21 14.93
CA SER A 223 -22.04 12.28 15.65
C SER A 223 -23.30 11.97 14.86
#